data_AF-A0A6B9KZ39-F1
#
_entry.id   AF-A0A6B9KZ39-F1
#
_cell.length_a   1.000
_cell.length_b   1.000
_cell.length_c   1.000
_cell.angle_alpha   90.00
_cell.angle_beta   90.00
_cell.angle_gamma   90.00
#
_symmetry.space_group_name_H-M   'P 1'
#
loop_
_entity.id
_entity.type
_entity.pdbx_description
1 polymer ?
#
loop_
_entity_poly.entity_id
_entity_poly.type
_entity_poly.pdbx_seq_one_letter_code
_entity_poly.pdbx_strand_id
1 'polypeptide(L)'
;MLKFVTILLALCVFVQASKVDELSSELDERIKIIDNLSSEQIKRAISIIVSKKDLAKEKGDDAVKCVEMEGNKYLQEIQNNNVESTAAFKNKINGMKEDLKNGKTEAVEKYVNENLQAEFEKVITNMQAIGETITLKYVAVANKCRGV
;
A
#
# COMPACT_ATOMS: atom_id res chain seq x y z
N MET A 1 4.82 -38.47 -37.77
CA MET A 1 3.94 -38.07 -36.64
C MET A 1 4.69 -37.52 -35.42
N LEU A 2 5.92 -37.98 -35.10
CA LEU A 2 6.67 -37.47 -33.94
C LEU A 2 7.03 -35.95 -33.97
N LYS A 3 7.31 -35.38 -35.14
CA LYS A 3 7.73 -33.96 -35.28
C LYS A 3 6.60 -32.93 -35.08
N PHE A 4 5.34 -33.31 -35.30
CA PHE A 4 4.20 -32.41 -35.12
C PHE A 4 3.80 -32.27 -33.63
N VAL A 5 3.96 -33.33 -32.85
CA VAL A 5 3.69 -33.33 -31.41
C VAL A 5 4.69 -32.44 -30.65
N THR A 6 5.95 -32.39 -31.11
CA THR A 6 7.00 -31.57 -30.47
C THR A 6 6.80 -30.07 -30.71
N ILE A 7 6.29 -29.67 -31.87
CA ILE A 7 6.00 -28.25 -32.18
C ILE A 7 4.78 -27.76 -31.40
N LEU A 8 3.74 -28.59 -31.24
CA LEU A 8 2.54 -28.25 -30.49
C LEU A 8 2.83 -28.06 -28.99
N LEU A 9 3.66 -28.95 -28.41
CA LEU A 9 4.10 -28.84 -27.02
C LEU A 9 4.91 -27.56 -26.76
N ALA A 10 5.78 -27.17 -27.70
CA ALA A 10 6.55 -25.94 -27.57
C ALA A 10 5.65 -24.69 -27.55
N LEU A 11 4.66 -24.61 -28.46
CA LEU A 11 3.69 -23.50 -28.51
C LEU A 11 2.87 -23.35 -27.22
N CYS A 12 2.40 -24.45 -26.63
CA CYS A 12 1.69 -24.40 -25.35
C CYS A 12 2.58 -23.88 -24.20
N VAL A 13 3.85 -24.28 -24.17
CA VAL A 13 4.81 -23.82 -23.15
C VAL A 13 5.09 -22.31 -23.30
N PHE A 14 5.20 -21.79 -24.52
CA PHE A 14 5.41 -20.35 -24.75
C PHE A 14 4.20 -19.50 -24.32
N VAL A 15 2.98 -19.93 -24.63
CA VAL A 15 1.75 -19.20 -24.24
C VAL A 15 1.55 -19.22 -22.71
N GLN A 16 1.90 -20.33 -22.06
CA GLN A 16 1.79 -20.45 -20.61
C GLN A 16 2.86 -19.63 -19.87
N ALA A 17 4.09 -19.57 -20.41
CA ALA A 17 5.14 -18.71 -19.88
C ALA A 17 4.77 -17.22 -19.98
N SER A 18 4.24 -16.77 -21.14
CA SER A 18 3.84 -15.37 -21.29
C SER A 18 2.70 -14.97 -20.34
N LYS A 19 1.78 -15.90 -20.05
CA LYS A 19 0.65 -15.64 -19.14
C LYS A 19 1.08 -15.53 -17.67
N VAL A 20 2.04 -16.36 -17.25
CA VAL A 20 2.61 -16.28 -15.89
C VAL A 20 3.31 -14.94 -15.68
N ASP A 21 4.08 -14.48 -16.66
CA ASP A 21 4.76 -13.19 -16.60
C ASP A 21 3.78 -12.02 -16.55
N GLU A 22 2.72 -12.06 -17.35
CA GLU A 22 1.63 -11.07 -17.35
C GLU A 22 0.96 -10.98 -15.97
N LEU A 23 0.52 -12.12 -15.41
CA LEU A 23 -0.14 -12.16 -14.10
C LEU A 23 0.82 -11.71 -12.98
N SER A 24 2.08 -12.14 -13.02
CA SER A 24 3.07 -11.71 -12.03
C SER A 24 3.30 -10.20 -12.07
N SER A 25 3.38 -9.62 -13.28
CA SER A 25 3.55 -8.18 -13.48
C SER A 25 2.35 -7.39 -12.94
N GLU A 26 1.13 -7.88 -13.18
CA GLU A 26 -0.07 -7.23 -12.66
C GLU A 26 -0.11 -7.24 -11.12
N LEU A 27 0.23 -8.38 -10.51
CA LEU A 27 0.36 -8.51 -9.06
C LEU A 27 1.43 -7.57 -8.48
N ASP A 28 2.57 -7.44 -9.16
CA ASP A 28 3.64 -6.52 -8.78
C ASP A 28 3.21 -5.05 -8.84
N GLU A 29 2.48 -4.66 -9.88
CA GLU A 29 2.01 -3.29 -10.02
C GLU A 29 1.07 -2.90 -8.87
N ARG A 30 0.22 -3.82 -8.39
CA ARG A 30 -0.65 -3.54 -7.22
C ARG A 30 0.16 -3.31 -5.94
N ILE A 31 1.24 -4.05 -5.72
CA ILE A 31 2.14 -3.84 -4.58
C ILE A 31 2.85 -2.50 -4.68
N LYS A 32 3.37 -2.18 -5.86
CA LYS A 32 4.07 -0.91 -6.13
C LYS A 32 3.18 0.30 -5.89
N ILE A 33 1.90 0.24 -6.31
CA ILE A 33 0.95 1.33 -6.03
C ILE A 33 0.73 1.50 -4.53
N ILE A 34 0.56 0.40 -3.77
CA ILE A 34 0.42 0.46 -2.31
C ILE A 34 1.65 1.08 -1.64
N ASP A 35 2.84 0.68 -2.06
CA ASP A 35 4.09 1.20 -1.49
C ASP A 35 4.29 2.68 -1.79
N ASN A 36 3.95 3.11 -3.01
CA ASN A 36 3.95 4.52 -3.38
C ASN A 36 2.96 5.33 -2.54
N LEU A 37 1.73 4.84 -2.37
CA LEU A 37 0.73 5.50 -1.53
C LEU A 37 1.17 5.59 -0.06
N SER A 38 1.76 4.53 0.47
CA SER A 38 2.31 4.50 1.82
C SER A 38 3.41 5.57 1.99
N SER A 39 4.33 5.65 1.03
CA SER A 39 5.41 6.65 1.01
C SER A 39 4.85 8.07 0.95
N GLU A 40 3.85 8.33 0.10
CA GLU A 40 3.22 9.64 0.00
C GLU A 40 2.46 10.04 1.28
N GLN A 41 1.78 9.09 1.94
CA GLN A 41 1.16 9.36 3.25
C GLN A 41 2.20 9.77 4.31
N ILE A 42 3.36 9.13 4.32
CA ILE A 42 4.46 9.48 5.24
C ILE A 42 5.03 10.86 4.93
N LYS A 43 5.28 11.17 3.65
CA LYS A 43 5.74 12.50 3.25
C LYS A 43 4.74 13.59 3.64
N ARG A 44 3.45 13.34 3.39
CA ARG A 44 2.36 14.25 3.80
C ARG A 44 2.34 14.44 5.32
N ALA A 45 2.46 13.37 6.10
CA ALA A 45 2.50 13.43 7.55
C ALA A 45 3.66 14.31 8.06
N ILE A 46 4.87 14.09 7.54
CA ILE A 46 6.05 14.90 7.88
C ILE A 46 5.82 16.38 7.52
N SER A 47 5.29 16.66 6.34
CA SER A 47 4.99 18.03 5.90
C SER A 47 3.99 18.73 6.83
N ILE A 48 2.94 18.03 7.26
CA ILE A 48 1.95 18.56 8.21
C ILE A 48 2.62 18.85 9.56
N ILE A 49 3.46 17.95 10.08
CA ILE A 49 4.19 18.16 11.34
C ILE A 49 5.07 19.40 11.26
N VAL A 50 5.84 19.55 10.17
CA VAL A 50 6.69 20.73 9.95
C VAL A 50 5.86 22.00 9.95
N SER A 51 4.76 22.03 9.18
CA SER A 51 3.86 23.19 9.11
C SER A 51 3.27 23.55 10.48
N LYS A 52 2.81 22.55 11.25
CA LYS A 52 2.25 22.79 12.59
C LYS A 52 3.32 23.25 13.58
N LYS A 53 4.55 22.74 13.47
CA LYS A 53 5.68 23.18 14.31
C LYS A 53 6.05 24.62 14.03
N ASP A 54 6.10 25.02 12.75
CA ASP A 54 6.38 26.40 12.36
C ASP A 54 5.33 27.36 12.92
N LEU A 55 4.05 26.99 12.82
CA LEU A 55 2.96 27.76 13.42
C LEU A 55 2.96 27.78 14.96
N ALA A 56 3.65 26.85 15.61
CA ALA A 56 3.76 26.82 17.06
C ALA A 56 4.88 27.74 17.58
N LYS A 57 5.85 28.10 16.74
CA LYS A 57 6.93 29.05 17.10
C LYS A 57 6.37 30.40 17.55
N GLU A 58 5.24 30.83 16.96
CA GLU A 58 4.53 32.06 17.34
C GLU A 58 3.99 32.03 18.79
N LYS A 59 3.89 30.85 19.40
CA LYS A 59 3.35 30.63 20.75
C LYS A 59 4.42 30.32 21.80
N GLY A 60 5.66 30.07 21.36
CA GLY A 60 6.80 29.79 22.23
C GLY A 60 7.21 28.31 22.27
N ASP A 61 8.33 28.05 22.94
CA ASP A 61 9.04 26.76 22.90
C ASP A 61 8.21 25.59 23.43
N ASP A 62 7.36 25.80 24.43
CA ASP A 62 6.52 24.74 24.98
C ASP A 62 5.46 24.26 23.97
N ALA A 63 4.91 25.17 23.16
CA ALA A 63 3.98 24.82 22.09
C ALA A 63 4.71 24.02 20.98
N VAL A 64 5.94 24.41 20.62
CA VAL A 64 6.78 23.70 19.66
C VAL A 64 7.05 22.27 20.14
N LYS A 65 7.47 22.10 21.40
CA LYS A 65 7.73 20.78 22.00
C LYS A 65 6.47 19.90 22.03
N CYS A 66 5.32 20.47 22.39
CA CYS A 66 4.04 19.76 22.37
C CYS A 66 3.69 19.26 20.96
N VAL A 67 3.77 20.13 19.95
CA VAL A 67 3.47 19.77 18.55
C VAL A 67 4.44 18.71 18.02
N GLU A 68 5.71 18.77 18.39
CA GLU A 68 6.73 17.79 17.99
C GLU A 68 6.50 16.42 18.62
N MET A 69 6.23 16.37 19.93
CA MET A 69 5.90 15.12 20.62
C MET A 69 4.66 14.45 20.05
N GLU A 70 3.58 15.21 19.85
CA GLU A 70 2.34 14.70 19.26
C GLU A 70 2.50 14.36 17.78
N GLY A 71 3.37 15.09 17.06
CA GLY A 71 3.73 14.81 15.68
C GLY A 71 4.44 13.47 15.51
N ASN A 72 5.33 13.11 16.44
CA ASN A 72 6.00 11.81 16.42
C ASN A 72 5.02 10.65 16.63
N LYS A 73 4.05 10.81 17.53
CA LYS A 73 2.96 9.83 17.73
C LYS A 73 2.10 9.69 16.47
N TYR A 74 1.69 10.82 15.89
CA TYR A 74 0.94 10.87 14.64
C TYR A 74 1.67 10.14 13.50
N LEU A 75 2.97 10.40 13.32
CA LEU A 75 3.76 9.73 12.28
C LEU A 75 3.79 8.22 12.48
N GLN A 76 3.97 7.76 13.73
CA GLN A 76 3.94 6.34 14.05
C GLN A 76 2.57 5.71 13.78
N GLU A 77 1.47 6.41 14.08
CA GLU A 77 0.12 5.93 13.77
C GLU A 77 -0.12 5.78 12.26
N ILE A 78 0.37 6.72 11.44
CA ILE A 78 0.31 6.59 9.97
C ILE A 78 1.13 5.39 9.47
N GLN A 79 2.32 5.17 10.03
CA GLN A 79 3.15 4.00 9.69
C GLN A 79 2.44 2.69 10.02
N ASN A 80 1.84 2.60 11.21
CA ASN A 80 1.09 1.42 11.63
C ASN A 80 -0.12 1.19 10.74
N ASN A 81 -0.89 2.24 10.43
CA ASN A 81 -2.03 2.16 9.52
C ASN A 81 -1.64 1.61 8.14
N ASN A 82 -0.52 2.06 7.58
CA ASN A 82 -0.02 1.56 6.28
C ASN A 82 0.28 0.05 6.33
N VAL A 83 0.90 -0.42 7.41
CA VAL A 83 1.20 -1.84 7.59
C VAL A 83 -0.08 -2.64 7.79
N GLU A 84 -0.91 -2.25 8.75
CA GLU A 84 -2.12 -2.99 9.14
C GLU A 84 -3.13 -3.06 8.00
N SER A 85 -3.34 -1.96 7.29
CA SER A 85 -4.30 -1.89 6.17
C SER A 85 -3.89 -2.75 4.98
N THR A 86 -2.58 -3.05 4.82
CA THR A 86 -2.06 -3.67 3.59
C THR A 86 -1.52 -5.09 3.80
N ALA A 87 -1.19 -5.49 5.04
CA ALA A 87 -0.51 -6.75 5.32
C ALA A 87 -1.23 -7.98 4.76
N ALA A 88 -2.55 -8.10 5.00
CA ALA A 88 -3.33 -9.25 4.52
C ALA A 88 -3.33 -9.33 2.98
N PHE A 89 -3.49 -8.19 2.30
CA PHE A 89 -3.47 -8.12 0.85
C PHE A 89 -2.09 -8.47 0.29
N LYS A 90 -1.01 -7.89 0.84
CA LYS A 90 0.38 -8.19 0.45
C LYS A 90 0.69 -9.68 0.60
N ASN A 91 0.28 -10.30 1.71
CA ASN A 91 0.46 -11.74 1.91
C ASN A 91 -0.30 -12.58 0.88
N LYS A 92 -1.52 -12.17 0.54
CA LYS A 92 -2.31 -12.85 -0.50
C LYS A 92 -1.66 -12.75 -1.88
N ILE A 93 -1.16 -11.57 -2.24
CA ILE A 93 -0.41 -11.35 -3.49
C ILE A 93 0.83 -12.24 -3.53
N ASN A 94 1.60 -12.32 -2.44
CA ASN A 94 2.77 -13.19 -2.35
C ASN A 94 2.41 -14.67 -2.51
N GLY A 95 1.33 -15.12 -1.88
CA GLY A 95 0.83 -16.49 -2.06
C GLY A 95 0.43 -16.80 -3.51
N MET A 96 -0.22 -15.85 -4.19
CA MET A 96 -0.55 -16.01 -5.61
C MET A 96 0.70 -16.08 -6.50
N LYS A 97 1.76 -15.32 -6.17
CA LYS A 97 3.04 -15.44 -6.86
C LYS A 97 3.70 -16.81 -6.65
N GLU A 98 3.58 -17.39 -5.47
CA GLU A 98 4.03 -18.77 -5.22
C GLU A 98 3.18 -19.78 -6.01
N ASP A 99 1.87 -19.58 -6.07
CA ASP A 99 0.97 -20.41 -6.87
C ASP A 99 1.28 -20.36 -8.38
N LEU A 100 1.66 -19.18 -8.91
CA LEU A 100 2.16 -19.05 -10.29
C LEU A 100 3.43 -19.89 -10.52
N LYS A 101 4.40 -19.85 -9.60
CA LYS A 101 5.63 -20.67 -9.69
C LYS A 101 5.34 -22.17 -9.63
N ASN A 102 4.27 -22.55 -8.94
CA ASN A 102 3.83 -23.93 -8.79
C ASN A 102 2.87 -24.39 -9.91
N GLY A 103 2.70 -23.59 -10.97
CA GLY A 103 1.91 -23.97 -12.14
C GLY A 103 0.39 -23.85 -11.96
N LYS A 104 -0.10 -23.20 -10.90
CA LYS A 104 -1.53 -22.98 -10.65
C LYS A 104 -2.06 -21.73 -11.38
N THR A 105 -1.66 -21.56 -12.64
CA THR A 105 -1.91 -20.34 -13.43
C THR A 105 -3.40 -20.02 -13.56
N GLU A 106 -4.25 -21.01 -13.86
CA GLU A 106 -5.70 -20.80 -14.06
C GLU A 106 -6.40 -20.30 -12.79
N ALA A 107 -6.00 -20.80 -11.62
CA ALA A 107 -6.57 -20.37 -10.34
C ALA A 107 -6.21 -18.91 -10.03
N VAL A 108 -4.96 -18.52 -10.29
CA VAL A 108 -4.49 -17.14 -10.13
C VAL A 108 -5.19 -16.22 -11.14
N GLU A 109 -5.27 -16.62 -12.40
CA GLU A 109 -5.97 -15.85 -13.45
C GLU A 109 -7.42 -15.59 -13.10
N LYS A 110 -8.15 -16.63 -12.68
CA LYS A 110 -9.54 -16.50 -12.25
C LYS A 110 -9.67 -15.48 -11.12
N TYR A 111 -8.80 -15.57 -10.12
CA TYR A 111 -8.81 -14.62 -9.01
C TYR A 111 -8.51 -13.19 -9.47
N VAL A 112 -7.49 -13.01 -10.32
CA VAL A 112 -7.10 -11.71 -10.87
C VAL A 112 -8.27 -11.06 -11.59
N ASN A 113 -8.96 -11.82 -12.45
CA ASN A 113 -10.09 -11.33 -13.25
C ASN A 113 -11.34 -11.01 -12.41
N GLU A 114 -11.60 -11.78 -11.35
CA GLU A 114 -12.86 -11.69 -10.61
C GLU A 114 -12.77 -10.82 -9.34
N ASN A 115 -11.60 -10.75 -8.69
CA ASN A 115 -11.51 -10.27 -7.31
C ASN A 115 -10.42 -9.21 -7.06
N LEU A 116 -9.31 -9.25 -7.81
CA LEU A 116 -8.12 -8.45 -7.49
C LEU A 116 -8.42 -6.96 -7.40
N GLN A 117 -9.15 -6.42 -8.37
CA GLN A 117 -9.44 -4.98 -8.43
C GLN A 117 -10.31 -4.53 -7.25
N ALA A 118 -11.38 -5.24 -6.94
CA ALA A 118 -12.30 -4.88 -5.86
C ALA A 118 -11.62 -4.96 -4.48
N GLU A 119 -10.80 -6.00 -4.25
CA GLU A 119 -10.05 -6.11 -2.99
C GLU A 119 -8.98 -5.02 -2.86
N PHE A 120 -8.30 -4.69 -3.96
CA PHE A 120 -7.31 -3.63 -4.00
C PHE A 120 -7.92 -2.26 -3.69
N GLU A 121 -9.05 -1.92 -4.30
CA GLU A 121 -9.77 -0.66 -4.04
C GLU A 121 -10.22 -0.54 -2.59
N LYS A 122 -10.70 -1.65 -1.99
CA LYS A 122 -11.07 -1.70 -0.58
C LYS A 122 -9.88 -1.43 0.33
N VAL A 123 -8.73 -2.02 0.04
CA VAL A 123 -7.49 -1.82 0.80
C VAL A 123 -7.06 -0.35 0.75
N ILE A 124 -7.01 0.25 -0.44
CA ILE A 124 -6.61 1.66 -0.59
C ILE A 124 -7.59 2.58 0.12
N THR A 125 -8.90 2.36 -0.06
CA THR A 125 -9.95 3.16 0.56
C THR A 125 -9.83 3.14 2.08
N ASN A 126 -9.66 1.95 2.68
CA ASN A 126 -9.50 1.81 4.12
C ASN A 126 -8.23 2.51 4.62
N MET A 127 -7.10 2.26 3.96
CA MET A 127 -5.81 2.89 4.30
C MET A 127 -5.90 4.41 4.27
N GLN A 128 -6.57 4.98 3.26
CA GLN A 128 -6.76 6.43 3.15
C GLN A 128 -7.73 6.98 4.19
N ALA A 129 -8.88 6.34 4.39
CA ALA A 129 -9.90 6.80 5.33
C ALA A 129 -9.41 6.82 6.78
N ILE A 130 -8.69 5.77 7.19
CA ILE A 130 -8.07 5.69 8.52
C ILE A 130 -6.93 6.72 8.62
N GLY A 131 -6.08 6.84 7.60
CA GLY A 131 -4.99 7.82 7.55
C GLY A 131 -5.48 9.27 7.68
N GLU A 132 -6.60 9.62 7.04
CA GLU A 132 -7.22 10.94 7.17
C GLU A 132 -7.80 11.14 8.58
N THR A 133 -8.43 10.11 9.15
CA THR A 133 -8.93 10.16 10.54
C THR A 133 -7.80 10.43 11.54
N ILE A 134 -6.67 9.72 11.39
CA ILE A 134 -5.46 9.92 12.19
C ILE A 134 -4.93 11.36 12.01
N THR A 135 -4.90 11.85 10.78
CA THR A 135 -4.43 13.21 10.46
C THR A 135 -5.30 14.29 11.09
N LEU A 136 -6.63 14.16 11.02
CA LEU A 136 -7.56 15.11 11.64
C LEU A 136 -7.40 15.16 13.17
N LYS A 137 -7.19 14.01 13.81
CA LYS A 137 -6.90 13.95 15.26
C LYS A 137 -5.62 14.70 15.60
N TYR A 138 -4.54 14.48 14.84
CA TYR A 138 -3.29 15.21 15.05
C TYR A 138 -3.46 16.71 14.87
N VAL A 139 -4.13 17.15 13.80
CA VAL A 139 -4.36 18.59 13.56
C VAL A 139 -5.12 19.24 14.72
N ALA A 140 -6.13 18.56 15.27
CA ALA A 140 -6.87 19.06 16.43
C ALA A 140 -5.98 19.16 17.67
N VAL A 141 -5.14 18.15 17.94
CA VAL A 141 -4.20 18.16 19.07
C VAL A 141 -3.12 19.23 18.90
N ALA A 142 -2.56 19.37 17.70
CA ALA A 142 -1.55 20.39 17.40
C ALA A 142 -2.10 21.82 17.54
N ASN A 143 -3.38 22.05 17.22
CA ASN A 143 -4.04 23.33 17.49
C ASN A 143 -4.19 23.57 19.00
N LYS A 144 -4.59 22.56 19.77
CA LYS A 144 -4.64 22.65 21.25
C LYS A 144 -3.28 22.96 21.86
N CYS A 145 -2.19 22.31 21.39
CA CYS A 145 -0.82 22.63 21.80
C CYS A 145 -0.48 24.12 21.60
N ARG A 146 -1.10 24.78 20.63
CA ARG A 146 -0.90 26.18 20.28
C ARG A 146 -1.88 27.14 20.99
N GLY A 147 -2.79 26.61 21.81
CA GLY A 147 -3.85 27.39 22.45
C GLY A 147 -4.91 27.90 21.47
N VAL A 148 -5.19 27.14 20.41
CA VAL A 148 -6.24 27.39 19.41
C VAL A 148 -7.33 26.35 19.52
#